data_AF-A0A291RE30-F1
#
_entry.id   AF-A0A291RE30-F1
#
_cell.length_a   1.000
_cell.length_b   1.000
_cell.length_c   1.000
_cell.angle_alpha   90.00
_cell.angle_beta   90.00
_cell.angle_gamma   90.00
#
_symmetry.space_group_name_H-M   'P 1'
#
loop_
_entity.id
_entity.type
_entity.pdbx_description
1 polymer ?
#
loop_
_entity_poly.entity_id
_entity_poly.type
_entity_poly.pdbx_seq_one_letter_code
_entity_poly.pdbx_strand_id
1 'polypeptide(L)'
;MTDVLWADVSEWQVPVDDSYPYPVLAIRSNDGTYRDRTFAQNYTWATRALDDGRLHVLIVYLVYRPGWEATLDTVKDVVGQPHPQTVFMIDVESWGGQINGDQSDGINRLYWGLTDWLGTSSQPGTRRVIGYGNTADLDAMWPTRPDGLALVVAAYGANPAYPGRIAHQYTDGHGYGGGLPEGAPPFGSCDMNSADGYDITALKAALGLGYDIIGLHPTRTGDPMATLDQDDINAITASVTKWLADFIVGYVGPIGSDVKDIREQLTGARDLARNPDGTVDVAKSFPGFAQNGYRTVNDLLAAVGARTGVPGASDTNPTGATR
;
A
#
# COMPACT_ATOMS: atom_id res chain seq x y z
N MET A 1 -25.31 -4.79 11.63
CA MET A 1 -24.15 -5.37 10.92
C MET A 1 -23.60 -6.45 11.83
N THR A 2 -23.31 -7.64 11.30
CA THR A 2 -22.65 -8.70 12.07
C THR A 2 -21.16 -8.39 12.06
N ASP A 3 -20.56 -8.36 13.24
CA ASP A 3 -19.14 -8.14 13.40
C ASP A 3 -18.32 -9.26 12.73
N VAL A 4 -17.20 -8.89 12.10
CA VAL A 4 -16.30 -9.88 11.49
C VAL A 4 -15.45 -10.53 12.58
N LEU A 5 -15.49 -11.85 12.63
CA LEU A 5 -14.69 -12.65 13.54
C LEU A 5 -13.65 -13.47 12.75
N TRP A 6 -12.52 -13.80 13.39
CA TRP A 6 -11.54 -14.75 12.84
C TRP A 6 -10.71 -15.42 13.93
N ALA A 7 -10.20 -16.60 13.61
CA ALA A 7 -9.13 -17.24 14.36
C ALA A 7 -7.76 -16.72 13.90
N ASP A 8 -6.83 -16.64 14.85
CA ASP A 8 -5.40 -16.66 14.54
C ASP A 8 -4.77 -17.95 15.07
N VAL A 9 -3.90 -18.56 14.25
CA VAL A 9 -3.36 -19.90 14.52
C VAL A 9 -1.90 -20.06 14.10
N SER A 10 -1.25 -21.03 14.71
CA SER A 10 0.13 -21.43 14.43
C SER A 10 0.25 -22.96 14.40
N GLU A 11 1.48 -23.48 14.38
CA GLU A 11 1.77 -24.92 14.43
C GLU A 11 1.23 -25.66 15.66
N TRP A 12 0.73 -24.93 16.66
CA TRP A 12 0.10 -25.51 17.85
C TRP A 12 -1.33 -25.97 17.59
N GLN A 13 -1.96 -25.50 16.52
CA GLN A 13 -3.26 -25.95 16.06
C GLN A 13 -3.11 -26.96 14.92
N VAL A 14 -4.15 -27.77 14.71
CA VAL A 14 -4.23 -28.59 13.50
C VAL A 14 -4.31 -27.69 12.26
N PRO A 15 -3.80 -28.13 11.10
CA PRO A 15 -3.93 -27.37 9.87
C PRO A 15 -5.40 -27.06 9.53
N VAL A 16 -5.62 -25.90 8.93
CA VAL A 16 -6.95 -25.46 8.49
C VAL A 16 -7.52 -26.38 7.41
N ASP A 17 -8.84 -26.54 7.42
CA ASP A 17 -9.60 -27.27 6.40
C ASP A 17 -10.93 -26.57 6.09
N ASP A 18 -11.74 -27.19 5.25
CA ASP A 18 -13.01 -26.63 4.75
C ASP A 18 -14.09 -26.46 5.83
N SER A 19 -13.84 -26.87 7.08
CA SER A 19 -14.75 -26.60 8.20
C SER A 19 -14.61 -25.19 8.78
N TYR A 20 -13.57 -24.43 8.39
CA TYR A 20 -13.34 -23.08 8.88
C TYR A 20 -14.48 -22.11 8.47
N PRO A 21 -15.17 -21.45 9.43
CA PRO A 21 -16.44 -20.79 9.13
C PRO A 21 -16.34 -19.28 8.86
N TYR A 22 -15.17 -18.67 9.03
CA TYR A 22 -15.01 -17.21 9.02
C TYR A 22 -14.40 -16.69 7.71
N PRO A 23 -14.73 -15.44 7.31
CA PRO A 23 -14.22 -14.84 6.08
C PRO A 23 -12.79 -14.31 6.20
N VAL A 24 -12.22 -14.30 7.41
CA VAL A 24 -10.85 -13.86 7.67
C VAL A 24 -10.15 -14.98 8.42
N LEU A 25 -8.86 -15.20 8.14
CA LEU A 25 -8.01 -16.15 8.87
C LEU A 25 -6.63 -15.52 9.07
N ALA A 26 -6.06 -15.68 10.25
CA ALA A 26 -4.68 -15.31 10.54
C ALA A 26 -3.82 -16.55 10.78
N ILE A 27 -2.66 -16.64 10.12
CA ILE A 27 -1.75 -17.79 10.24
C ILE A 27 -0.30 -17.35 10.47
N ARG A 28 0.41 -18.03 11.37
CA ARG A 28 1.81 -17.73 11.64
C ARG A 28 2.69 -18.23 10.50
N SER A 29 3.51 -17.35 9.96
CA SER A 29 4.57 -17.70 9.00
C SER A 29 5.85 -18.13 9.71
N ASN A 30 6.36 -17.27 10.58
CA ASN A 30 7.62 -17.49 11.28
C ASN A 30 7.67 -16.80 12.64
N ASP A 31 8.52 -17.35 13.50
CA ASP A 31 9.01 -16.71 14.71
C ASP A 31 10.51 -16.38 14.55
N GLY A 32 10.83 -15.11 14.26
CA GLY A 32 12.17 -14.74 13.82
C GLY A 32 12.58 -15.54 12.57
N THR A 33 13.55 -16.44 12.70
CA THR A 33 13.98 -17.33 11.61
C THR A 33 13.36 -18.73 11.67
N TYR A 34 12.62 -19.04 12.73
CA TYR A 34 11.93 -20.33 12.87
C TYR A 34 10.68 -20.33 12.00
N ARG A 35 10.60 -21.27 11.05
CA ARG A 35 9.45 -21.42 10.15
C ARG A 35 8.37 -22.24 10.84
N ASP A 36 7.16 -21.72 10.86
CA ASP A 36 6.02 -22.45 11.40
C ASP A 36 5.78 -23.73 10.57
N ARG A 37 5.69 -24.87 11.26
CA ARG A 37 5.65 -26.20 10.59
C ARG A 37 4.39 -26.42 9.77
N THR A 38 3.32 -25.70 10.08
CA THR A 38 2.02 -25.86 9.41
C THR A 38 1.76 -24.79 8.36
N PHE A 39 2.61 -23.75 8.30
CA PHE A 39 2.40 -22.60 7.43
C PHE A 39 2.19 -22.97 5.97
N ALA A 40 3.03 -23.83 5.39
CA ALA A 40 2.91 -24.19 3.97
C ALA A 40 1.54 -24.80 3.63
N GLN A 41 1.01 -25.66 4.51
CA GLN A 41 -0.30 -26.28 4.35
C GLN A 41 -1.42 -25.24 4.52
N ASN A 42 -1.34 -24.43 5.58
CA ASN A 42 -2.33 -23.41 5.88
C ASN A 42 -2.38 -22.32 4.80
N TYR A 43 -1.22 -21.86 4.33
CA TYR A 43 -1.09 -20.87 3.27
C TYR A 43 -1.67 -21.39 1.96
N THR A 44 -1.34 -22.64 1.60
CA THR A 44 -1.88 -23.28 0.39
C THR A 44 -3.40 -23.41 0.43
N TRP A 45 -3.97 -23.77 1.58
CA TRP A 45 -5.43 -23.81 1.73
C TRP A 45 -6.03 -22.41 1.66
N ALA A 46 -5.44 -21.45 2.38
CA ALA A 46 -5.96 -20.10 2.50
C ALA A 46 -5.94 -19.36 1.15
N THR A 47 -4.90 -19.50 0.33
CA THR A 47 -4.87 -18.88 -1.00
C THR A 47 -5.96 -19.44 -1.91
N ARG A 48 -6.20 -20.76 -1.88
CA ARG A 48 -7.34 -21.35 -2.63
C ARG A 48 -8.69 -20.87 -2.09
N ALA A 49 -8.82 -20.77 -0.77
CA ALA A 49 -10.03 -20.26 -0.15
C ALA A 49 -10.28 -18.78 -0.49
N LEU A 50 -9.23 -17.98 -0.70
CA LEU A 50 -9.31 -16.62 -1.21
C LEU A 50 -9.75 -16.59 -2.69
N ASP A 51 -9.16 -17.45 -3.52
CA ASP A 51 -9.52 -17.56 -4.95
C ASP A 51 -11.00 -17.93 -5.15
N ASP A 52 -11.51 -18.85 -4.32
CA ASP A 52 -12.88 -19.36 -4.40
C ASP A 52 -13.90 -18.53 -3.58
N GLY A 53 -13.45 -17.47 -2.89
CA GLY A 53 -14.30 -16.55 -2.14
C GLY A 53 -14.81 -17.04 -0.77
N ARG A 54 -14.23 -18.12 -0.23
CA ARG A 54 -14.52 -18.59 1.14
C ARG A 54 -13.79 -17.78 2.20
N LEU A 55 -12.58 -17.33 1.88
CA LEU A 55 -11.89 -16.26 2.59
C LEU A 55 -11.98 -14.98 1.78
N HIS A 56 -12.01 -13.86 2.49
CA HIS A 56 -11.95 -12.51 1.95
C HIS A 56 -10.64 -11.81 2.31
N VAL A 57 -10.01 -12.22 3.43
CA VAL A 57 -8.72 -11.71 3.90
C VAL A 57 -7.92 -12.86 4.49
N LEU A 58 -6.64 -12.92 4.12
CA LEU A 58 -5.65 -13.73 4.82
C LEU A 58 -4.68 -12.79 5.56
N ILE A 59 -4.53 -12.96 6.86
CA ILE A 59 -3.50 -12.29 7.63
C ILE A 59 -2.35 -13.29 7.82
N VAL A 60 -1.17 -12.97 7.30
CA VAL A 60 0.05 -13.73 7.60
C VAL A 60 0.78 -12.99 8.69
N TYR A 61 0.87 -13.58 9.88
CA TYR A 61 1.58 -12.94 10.98
C TYR A 61 2.97 -13.54 11.19
N LEU A 62 3.85 -12.71 11.75
CA LEU A 62 5.22 -13.05 12.03
C LEU A 62 5.60 -12.45 13.38
N VAL A 63 6.27 -13.25 14.21
CA VAL A 63 6.76 -12.78 15.51
C VAL A 63 8.00 -11.93 15.29
N TYR A 64 7.97 -10.70 15.78
CA TYR A 64 9.15 -9.87 15.79
C TYR A 64 10.22 -10.46 16.71
N ARG A 65 11.45 -10.57 16.20
CA ARG A 65 12.66 -10.84 16.98
C ARG A 65 13.72 -9.80 16.60
N PRO A 66 14.59 -9.38 17.54
CA PRO A 66 15.73 -8.52 17.20
C PRO A 66 16.56 -9.12 16.05
N GLY A 67 16.93 -8.29 15.08
CA GLY A 67 17.48 -8.74 13.80
C GLY A 67 16.41 -8.84 12.71
N TRP A 68 15.66 -7.75 12.52
CA TRP A 68 14.48 -7.66 11.66
C TRP A 68 14.69 -8.16 10.22
N GLU A 69 15.88 -8.00 9.65
CA GLU A 69 16.21 -8.43 8.28
C GLU A 69 16.02 -9.93 8.11
N ALA A 70 16.50 -10.72 9.06
CA ALA A 70 16.39 -12.18 9.00
C ALA A 70 14.93 -12.65 9.11
N THR A 71 14.13 -11.96 9.92
CA THR A 71 12.68 -12.19 10.02
C THR A 71 11.98 -11.86 8.70
N LEU A 72 12.34 -10.74 8.07
CA LEU A 72 11.82 -10.31 6.77
C LEU A 72 12.19 -11.30 5.66
N ASP A 73 13.44 -11.75 5.61
CA ASP A 73 13.90 -12.71 4.62
C ASP A 73 13.20 -14.05 4.78
N THR A 74 12.96 -14.48 6.02
CA THR A 74 12.24 -15.73 6.31
C THR A 74 10.80 -15.68 5.80
N VAL A 75 10.05 -14.60 6.10
CA VAL A 75 8.66 -14.49 5.63
C VAL A 75 8.59 -14.41 4.10
N LYS A 76 9.53 -13.69 3.46
CA LYS A 76 9.64 -13.62 1.99
C LYS A 76 9.87 -14.98 1.37
N ASP A 77 10.76 -15.79 1.95
CA ASP A 77 11.09 -17.11 1.45
C ASP A 77 9.91 -18.09 1.57
N VAL A 78 9.21 -18.11 2.71
CA VAL A 78 8.10 -19.06 2.91
C VAL A 78 6.82 -18.67 2.17
N VAL A 79 6.60 -17.39 1.90
CA VAL A 79 5.43 -16.88 1.17
C VAL A 79 5.66 -16.84 -0.34
N GLY A 80 6.84 -16.43 -0.80
CA GLY A 80 7.11 -16.19 -2.22
C GLY A 80 6.38 -14.97 -2.75
N GLN A 81 5.32 -15.17 -3.55
CA GLN A 81 4.49 -14.07 -4.07
C GLN A 81 3.19 -14.00 -3.26
N PRO A 82 2.96 -12.92 -2.49
CA PRO A 82 1.74 -12.79 -1.69
C PRO A 82 0.48 -12.69 -2.56
N HIS A 83 -0.58 -13.40 -2.18
CA HIS A 83 -1.91 -13.20 -2.76
C HIS A 83 -2.38 -11.74 -2.56
N PRO A 84 -3.12 -11.11 -3.51
CA PRO A 84 -3.56 -9.71 -3.38
C PRO A 84 -4.41 -9.40 -2.15
N GLN A 85 -5.14 -10.40 -1.64
CA GLN A 85 -5.96 -10.30 -0.41
C GLN A 85 -5.20 -10.69 0.87
N THR A 86 -3.87 -10.80 0.81
CA THR A 86 -3.03 -11.06 1.99
C THR A 86 -2.57 -9.75 2.65
N VAL A 87 -2.60 -9.71 3.99
CA VAL A 87 -2.07 -8.65 4.85
C VAL A 87 -1.01 -9.26 5.76
N PHE A 88 0.00 -8.49 6.13
CA PHE A 88 1.05 -8.94 7.05
C PHE A 88 0.87 -8.30 8.42
N MET A 89 0.92 -9.10 9.48
CA MET A 89 0.78 -8.63 10.85
C MET A 89 2.09 -8.85 11.62
N ILE A 90 2.69 -7.77 12.11
CA ILE A 90 3.86 -7.86 12.96
C ILE A 90 3.39 -8.07 14.39
N ASP A 91 3.64 -9.26 14.92
CA ASP A 91 3.34 -9.63 16.28
C ASP A 91 4.44 -9.10 17.21
N VAL A 92 4.07 -8.12 18.03
CA VAL A 92 4.94 -7.42 18.99
C VAL A 92 4.52 -7.78 20.41
N GLU A 93 5.24 -8.73 20.96
CA GLU A 93 5.09 -9.17 22.35
C GLU A 93 6.45 -9.31 23.03
N SER A 94 6.47 -9.22 24.36
CA SER A 94 7.71 -9.39 25.15
C SER A 94 8.21 -10.84 25.19
N TRP A 95 7.38 -11.82 24.81
CA TRP A 95 7.69 -13.25 24.83
C TRP A 95 8.27 -13.71 26.18
N GLY A 96 7.55 -13.40 27.26
CA GLY A 96 8.01 -13.72 28.62
C GLY A 96 9.26 -12.94 29.04
N GLY A 97 9.45 -11.73 28.50
CA GLY A 97 10.61 -10.87 28.75
C GLY A 97 11.86 -11.28 27.97
N GLN A 98 11.73 -12.05 26.89
CA GLN A 98 12.83 -12.33 25.97
C GLN A 98 13.16 -11.11 25.09
N ILE A 99 12.14 -10.28 24.81
CA ILE A 99 12.27 -9.04 24.07
C ILE A 99 11.86 -7.92 25.01
N ASN A 100 12.71 -6.89 25.14
CA ASN A 100 12.48 -5.81 26.10
C ASN A 100 12.92 -4.47 25.53
N GLY A 101 12.42 -3.41 26.17
CA GLY A 101 12.77 -2.03 25.84
C GLY A 101 12.19 -1.58 24.50
N ASP A 102 12.50 -0.34 24.14
CA ASP A 102 12.06 0.24 22.87
C ASP A 102 12.72 -0.49 21.69
N GLN A 103 11.89 -1.13 20.87
CA GLN A 103 12.25 -1.86 19.65
C GLN A 103 11.77 -1.12 18.38
N SER A 104 11.29 0.12 18.49
CA SER A 104 10.67 0.87 17.41
C SER A 104 11.51 0.90 16.13
N ASP A 105 12.82 1.12 16.19
CA ASP A 105 13.66 1.17 14.97
C ASP A 105 13.62 -0.17 14.22
N GLY A 106 13.81 -1.29 14.92
CA GLY A 106 13.78 -2.62 14.30
C GLY A 106 12.41 -2.99 13.76
N ILE A 107 11.35 -2.72 14.53
CA ILE A 107 9.97 -3.01 14.11
C ILE A 107 9.57 -2.11 12.93
N ASN A 108 9.94 -0.82 12.93
CA ASN A 108 9.65 0.09 11.82
C ASN A 108 10.41 -0.31 10.55
N ARG A 109 11.64 -0.78 10.65
CA ARG A 109 12.37 -1.32 9.48
C ARG A 109 11.73 -2.58 8.93
N LEU A 110 11.25 -3.48 9.80
CA LEU A 110 10.46 -4.64 9.39
C LEU A 110 9.19 -4.20 8.64
N TYR A 111 8.44 -3.24 9.21
CA TYR A 111 7.25 -2.66 8.59
C TYR A 111 7.55 -2.13 7.20
N TRP A 112 8.55 -1.24 7.06
CA TRP A 112 8.88 -0.65 5.77
C TRP A 112 9.38 -1.68 4.77
N GLY A 113 10.21 -2.64 5.20
CA GLY A 113 10.68 -3.73 4.35
C GLY A 113 9.56 -4.65 3.85
N LEU A 114 8.51 -4.86 4.64
CA LEU A 114 7.29 -5.55 4.20
C LEU A 114 6.51 -4.70 3.18
N THR A 115 6.30 -3.41 3.46
CA THR A 115 5.56 -2.54 2.53
C THR A 115 6.27 -2.34 1.19
N ASP A 116 7.60 -2.27 1.19
CA ASP A 116 8.40 -2.18 -0.03
C ASP A 116 8.29 -3.46 -0.85
N TRP A 117 8.35 -4.62 -0.19
CA TRP A 117 8.16 -5.91 -0.85
C TRP A 117 6.76 -6.08 -1.45
N LEU A 118 5.74 -5.53 -0.79
CA LEU A 118 4.36 -5.52 -1.27
C LEU A 118 4.10 -4.44 -2.34
N GLY A 119 5.04 -3.51 -2.56
CA GLY A 119 4.84 -2.37 -3.45
C GLY A 119 3.83 -1.34 -2.93
N THR A 120 3.63 -1.28 -1.60
CA THR A 120 2.62 -0.44 -0.94
C THR A 120 3.22 0.72 -0.13
N SER A 121 4.55 0.87 -0.09
CA SER A 121 5.22 1.91 0.72
C SER A 121 4.81 3.34 0.36
N SER A 122 4.46 3.60 -0.91
CA SER A 122 3.96 4.90 -1.36
C SER A 122 2.46 5.13 -1.15
N GLN A 123 1.70 4.13 -0.65
CA GLN A 123 0.27 4.28 -0.42
C GLN A 123 0.02 5.11 0.87
N PRO A 124 -1.03 5.95 0.91
CA PRO A 124 -1.47 6.60 2.14
C PRO A 124 -2.20 5.58 3.05
N GLY A 125 -2.17 5.81 4.37
CA GLY A 125 -2.90 4.98 5.34
C GLY A 125 -2.29 3.60 5.57
N THR A 126 -3.12 2.58 5.81
CA THR A 126 -2.68 1.20 6.03
C THR A 126 -2.17 0.58 4.73
N ARG A 127 -0.97 -0.01 4.77
CA ARG A 127 -0.21 -0.45 3.58
C ARG A 127 -0.17 -1.96 3.41
N ARG A 128 -1.26 -2.65 3.78
CA ARG A 128 -1.32 -4.12 3.92
C ARG A 128 -0.32 -4.70 4.94
N VAL A 129 0.16 -3.85 5.85
CA VAL A 129 0.98 -4.22 7.00
C VAL A 129 0.35 -3.59 8.25
N ILE A 130 0.07 -4.43 9.25
CA ILE A 130 -0.56 -4.06 10.52
C ILE A 130 0.32 -4.52 11.69
N GLY A 131 0.05 -4.00 12.89
CA GLY A 131 0.68 -4.46 14.12
C GLY A 131 -0.26 -5.25 15.01
N TYR A 132 0.33 -6.06 15.88
CA TYR A 132 -0.36 -6.76 16.96
C TYR A 132 0.39 -6.62 18.28
N GLY A 133 -0.36 -6.61 19.39
CA GLY A 133 0.20 -6.73 20.73
C GLY A 133 -0.83 -6.34 21.81
N ASN A 134 -0.54 -6.66 23.06
CA ASN A 134 -1.25 -6.07 24.19
C ASN A 134 -0.79 -4.62 24.42
N THR A 135 -1.56 -3.80 25.15
CA THR A 135 -1.25 -2.38 25.32
C THR A 135 0.10 -2.14 26.01
N ALA A 136 0.51 -3.01 26.94
CA ALA A 136 1.76 -2.86 27.67
C ALA A 136 2.97 -3.09 26.76
N ASP A 137 2.94 -4.16 25.95
CA ASP A 137 4.00 -4.46 24.99
C ASP A 137 4.05 -3.40 23.88
N LEU A 138 2.90 -2.95 23.36
CA LEU A 138 2.86 -1.89 22.36
C LEU A 138 3.46 -0.57 22.89
N ASP A 139 3.13 -0.18 24.11
CA ASP A 139 3.64 1.06 24.72
C ASP A 139 5.13 0.97 25.08
N ALA A 140 5.60 -0.21 25.52
CA ALA A 140 6.99 -0.40 25.94
C ALA A 140 7.94 -0.69 24.77
N MET A 141 7.50 -1.48 23.79
CA MET A 141 8.34 -2.00 22.71
C MET A 141 8.16 -1.27 21.39
N TRP A 142 7.00 -0.66 21.14
CA TRP A 142 6.74 0.07 19.90
C TRP A 142 6.15 1.46 20.13
N PRO A 143 6.75 2.31 20.99
CA PRO A 143 6.22 3.64 21.29
C PRO A 143 6.19 4.57 20.06
N THR A 144 7.22 4.47 19.19
CA THR A 144 7.33 5.24 17.94
C THR A 144 6.90 4.37 16.75
N ARG A 145 5.77 4.71 16.14
CA ARG A 145 5.12 3.93 15.08
C ARG A 145 4.96 4.72 13.77
N PRO A 146 4.81 4.04 12.63
CA PRO A 146 4.46 4.69 11.37
C PRO A 146 3.06 5.31 11.45
N ASP A 147 2.89 6.47 10.81
CA ASP A 147 1.59 7.13 10.73
C ASP A 147 0.57 6.24 10.00
N GLY A 148 -0.64 6.15 10.57
CA GLY A 148 -1.74 5.36 10.01
C GLY A 148 -1.60 3.85 10.19
N LEU A 149 -0.70 3.38 11.06
CA LEU A 149 -0.61 1.96 11.40
C LEU A 149 -1.92 1.47 12.04
N ALA A 150 -2.54 0.47 11.40
CA ALA A 150 -3.65 -0.27 11.97
C ALA A 150 -3.15 -1.36 12.94
N LEU A 151 -3.88 -1.58 14.03
CA LEU A 151 -3.51 -2.50 15.09
C LEU A 151 -4.64 -3.49 15.43
N VAL A 152 -4.25 -4.74 15.63
CA VAL A 152 -5.03 -5.73 16.40
C VAL A 152 -4.51 -5.68 17.84
N VAL A 153 -5.38 -5.41 18.81
CA VAL A 153 -4.94 -5.30 20.22
C VAL A 153 -5.45 -6.50 21.00
N ALA A 154 -4.56 -7.17 21.72
CA ALA A 154 -4.92 -8.28 22.60
C ALA A 154 -5.33 -7.79 23.99
N ALA A 155 -6.46 -8.26 24.48
CA ALA A 155 -6.91 -8.03 25.85
C ALA A 155 -7.98 -9.05 26.24
N TYR A 156 -7.69 -9.94 27.19
CA TYR A 156 -8.65 -10.96 27.60
C TYR A 156 -9.45 -10.50 28.80
N GLY A 157 -10.78 -10.50 28.67
CA GLY A 157 -11.72 -10.05 29.70
C GLY A 157 -11.90 -8.53 29.77
N ALA A 158 -11.31 -7.79 28.82
CA ALA A 158 -11.47 -6.35 28.65
C ALA A 158 -11.44 -6.01 27.15
N ASN A 159 -11.96 -4.84 26.77
CA ASN A 159 -11.90 -4.32 25.41
C ASN A 159 -11.40 -2.85 25.48
N PRO A 160 -10.08 -2.63 25.68
CA PRO A 160 -9.53 -1.31 25.86
C PRO A 160 -9.45 -0.55 24.52
N ALA A 161 -9.82 0.72 24.54
CA ALA A 161 -9.53 1.61 23.42
C ALA A 161 -8.02 1.83 23.30
N TYR A 162 -7.50 1.85 22.07
CA TYR A 162 -6.10 2.08 21.80
C TYR A 162 -5.91 2.81 20.45
N PRO A 163 -4.97 3.78 20.32
CA PRO A 163 -4.76 4.51 19.07
C PRO A 163 -4.42 3.57 17.91
N GLY A 164 -5.13 3.74 16.78
CA GLY A 164 -4.92 2.91 15.58
C GLY A 164 -5.54 1.51 15.65
N ARG A 165 -6.24 1.15 16.74
CA ARG A 165 -6.90 -0.15 16.85
C ARG A 165 -8.06 -0.28 15.88
N ILE A 166 -8.05 -1.37 15.12
CA ILE A 166 -9.12 -1.77 14.20
C ILE A 166 -9.77 -3.11 14.60
N ALA A 167 -9.16 -3.83 15.54
CA ALA A 167 -9.59 -5.16 15.95
C ALA A 167 -9.12 -5.51 17.35
N HIS A 168 -9.77 -6.49 17.95
CA HIS A 168 -9.53 -6.98 19.30
C HIS A 168 -9.40 -8.50 19.30
N GLN A 169 -8.24 -9.01 19.75
CA GLN A 169 -8.11 -10.42 20.11
C GLN A 169 -8.63 -10.58 21.55
N TYR A 170 -9.77 -11.26 21.70
CA TYR A 170 -10.59 -11.21 22.91
C TYR A 170 -10.48 -12.46 23.78
N THR A 171 -9.94 -13.55 23.25
CA THR A 171 -9.81 -14.85 23.93
C THR A 171 -8.67 -15.65 23.32
N ASP A 172 -8.07 -16.52 24.12
CA ASP A 172 -7.13 -17.59 23.75
C ASP A 172 -7.82 -18.96 23.57
N GLY A 173 -9.15 -18.98 23.63
CA GLY A 173 -9.97 -20.19 23.58
C GLY A 173 -10.21 -20.87 24.93
N HIS A 174 -9.81 -20.24 26.04
CA HIS A 174 -10.01 -20.73 27.41
C HIS A 174 -10.90 -19.83 28.28
N GLY A 175 -11.62 -18.87 27.68
CA GLY A 175 -12.57 -18.00 28.36
C GLY A 175 -12.62 -16.59 27.79
N TYR A 176 -13.33 -15.68 28.47
CA TYR A 176 -13.36 -14.24 28.15
C TYR A 176 -14.08 -13.83 26.85
N GLY A 177 -14.71 -14.77 26.13
CA GLY A 177 -15.45 -14.49 24.90
C GLY A 177 -16.64 -13.56 25.08
N GLY A 178 -17.18 -13.44 26.30
CA GLY A 178 -18.30 -12.52 26.58
C GLY A 178 -19.56 -12.84 25.76
N GLY A 179 -19.72 -14.10 25.32
CA GLY A 179 -20.79 -14.55 24.42
C GLY A 179 -20.36 -14.71 22.96
N LEU A 180 -19.14 -14.28 22.60
CA LEU A 180 -18.50 -14.61 21.33
C LEU A 180 -17.87 -16.02 21.37
N PRO A 181 -17.64 -16.65 20.20
CA PRO A 181 -16.97 -17.95 20.10
C PRO A 181 -15.57 -17.96 20.73
N GLU A 182 -15.21 -19.02 21.45
CA GLU A 182 -13.89 -19.21 22.06
C GLU A 182 -13.07 -20.25 21.30
N GLY A 183 -13.16 -20.20 19.98
CA GLY A 183 -12.51 -21.13 19.07
C GLY A 183 -13.21 -21.26 17.74
N ALA A 184 -12.61 -22.02 16.84
CA ALA A 184 -13.12 -22.29 15.50
C ALA A 184 -12.76 -23.72 15.05
N PRO A 185 -13.62 -24.41 14.29
CA PRO A 185 -13.20 -25.59 13.54
C PRO A 185 -12.12 -25.23 12.49
N PRO A 186 -11.17 -26.12 12.18
CA PRO A 186 -10.95 -27.43 12.82
C PRO A 186 -10.14 -27.35 14.13
N PHE A 187 -9.76 -26.16 14.56
CA PHE A 187 -8.78 -25.92 15.63
C PHE A 187 -9.28 -26.29 17.03
N GLY A 188 -10.59 -26.24 17.27
CA GLY A 188 -11.14 -26.33 18.61
C GLY A 188 -10.95 -25.00 19.35
N SER A 189 -10.50 -25.03 20.60
CA SER A 189 -10.09 -23.82 21.33
C SER A 189 -8.86 -23.19 20.66
N CYS A 190 -8.97 -21.91 20.30
CA CYS A 190 -7.88 -21.13 19.73
C CYS A 190 -8.11 -19.63 19.98
N ASP A 191 -7.09 -18.83 19.70
CA ASP A 191 -7.20 -17.37 19.72
C ASP A 191 -8.29 -16.90 18.76
N MET A 192 -9.17 -16.01 19.24
CA MET A 192 -10.24 -15.42 18.43
C MET A 192 -10.22 -13.90 18.50
N ASN A 193 -10.57 -13.31 17.36
CA ASN A 193 -10.53 -11.88 17.11
C ASN A 193 -11.89 -11.37 16.65
N SER A 194 -12.14 -10.10 16.96
CA SER A 194 -13.32 -9.33 16.59
C SER A 194 -12.88 -8.04 15.92
N ALA A 195 -13.57 -7.66 14.84
CA ALA A 195 -13.32 -6.39 14.15
C ALA A 195 -14.01 -5.21 14.84
N ASP A 196 -14.62 -5.38 16.00
CA ASP A 196 -15.28 -4.33 16.78
C ASP A 196 -16.21 -3.42 15.94
N GLY A 197 -17.07 -4.02 15.12
CA GLY A 197 -18.13 -3.33 14.39
C GLY A 197 -17.85 -3.04 12.92
N TYR A 198 -16.70 -3.47 12.39
CA TYR A 198 -16.46 -3.47 10.95
C TYR A 198 -17.17 -4.64 10.28
N ASP A 199 -17.85 -4.36 9.17
CA ASP A 199 -18.16 -5.40 8.19
C ASP A 199 -16.91 -5.74 7.34
N ILE A 200 -17.02 -6.75 6.47
CA ILE A 200 -15.87 -7.23 5.71
C ILE A 200 -15.31 -6.19 4.72
N THR A 201 -16.17 -5.33 4.17
CA THR A 201 -15.76 -4.30 3.21
C THR A 201 -14.98 -3.20 3.93
N ALA A 202 -15.52 -2.74 5.06
CA ALA A 202 -14.86 -1.75 5.89
C ALA A 202 -13.54 -2.29 6.46
N LEU A 203 -13.52 -3.55 6.91
CA LEU A 203 -12.30 -4.17 7.44
C LEU A 203 -11.21 -4.26 6.37
N LYS A 204 -11.57 -4.68 5.14
CA LYS A 204 -10.63 -4.68 4.01
C LYS A 204 -10.02 -3.30 3.79
N ALA A 205 -10.84 -2.26 3.75
CA ALA A 205 -10.36 -0.88 3.60
C ALA A 205 -9.41 -0.47 4.74
N ALA A 206 -9.77 -0.79 5.99
CA ALA A 206 -8.92 -0.51 7.16
C ALA A 206 -7.58 -1.25 7.14
N LEU A 207 -7.54 -2.43 6.52
CA LEU A 207 -6.33 -3.24 6.33
C LEU A 207 -5.49 -2.81 5.10
N GLY A 208 -5.94 -1.81 4.33
CA GLY A 208 -5.28 -1.40 3.09
C GLY A 208 -5.55 -2.34 1.90
N LEU A 209 -6.59 -3.18 2.00
CA LEU A 209 -7.11 -4.00 0.91
C LEU A 209 -8.26 -3.26 0.22
N GLY A 210 -8.45 -3.49 -1.07
CA GLY A 210 -9.54 -2.86 -1.84
C GLY A 210 -9.17 -1.58 -2.59
N TYR A 211 -7.88 -1.19 -2.62
CA TYR A 211 -7.34 -0.35 -3.69
C TYR A 211 -7.10 -1.19 -4.95
N ASP A 212 -8.18 -1.72 -5.53
CA ASP A 212 -8.14 -2.31 -6.87
C ASP A 212 -8.10 -1.19 -7.91
N ILE A 213 -6.89 -0.72 -8.23
CA ILE A 213 -6.69 0.19 -9.37
C ILE A 213 -6.80 -0.58 -10.70
N ILE A 214 -6.85 -1.92 -10.65
CA ILE A 214 -7.17 -2.78 -11.79
C ILE A 214 -8.08 -3.93 -11.32
N GLY A 215 -9.33 -3.59 -11.03
CA GLY A 215 -10.43 -4.56 -10.83
C GLY A 215 -10.88 -5.24 -12.13
N LEU A 216 -9.96 -5.91 -12.81
CA LEU A 216 -10.27 -6.86 -13.89
C LEU A 216 -9.83 -8.26 -13.47
N HIS A 217 -10.52 -8.83 -12.48
CA HIS A 217 -10.68 -10.28 -12.42
C HIS A 217 -12.13 -10.61 -12.03
N PRO A 218 -12.94 -11.14 -12.96
CA PRO A 218 -14.29 -11.58 -12.66
C PRO A 218 -14.21 -12.96 -12.01
N THR A 219 -14.03 -13.04 -10.70
CA THR A 219 -14.34 -14.25 -9.93
C THR A 219 -15.53 -13.97 -9.01
N ARG A 220 -16.67 -13.69 -9.66
CA ARG A 220 -17.99 -13.92 -9.08
C ARG A 220 -18.41 -15.34 -9.46
N THR A 221 -17.81 -16.34 -8.81
CA THR A 221 -18.30 -17.73 -8.91
C THR A 221 -19.46 -17.90 -7.94
N GLY A 222 -20.63 -17.43 -8.37
CA GLY A 222 -21.87 -17.52 -7.60
C GLY A 222 -22.88 -16.52 -8.14
N ASP A 223 -23.50 -16.88 -9.27
CA ASP A 223 -24.54 -16.16 -10.02
C ASP A 223 -24.03 -15.29 -11.19
N PRO A 224 -24.14 -15.75 -12.46
CA PRO A 224 -23.71 -14.98 -13.64
C PRO A 224 -24.58 -13.74 -13.94
N MET A 225 -25.52 -13.37 -13.07
CA MET A 225 -26.48 -12.28 -13.31
C MET A 225 -26.68 -11.30 -12.15
N ALA A 226 -25.82 -11.29 -11.13
CA ALA A 226 -25.83 -10.18 -10.20
C ALA A 226 -25.17 -8.96 -10.87
N THR A 227 -25.99 -8.19 -11.55
CA THR A 227 -25.66 -6.90 -12.15
C THR A 227 -25.11 -5.98 -11.07
N LEU A 228 -23.99 -5.31 -11.34
CA LEU A 228 -23.59 -4.14 -10.55
C LEU A 228 -24.78 -3.19 -10.51
N ASP A 229 -25.16 -2.74 -9.32
CA ASP A 229 -26.18 -1.71 -9.24
C ASP A 229 -25.58 -0.35 -9.64
N GLN A 230 -26.45 0.65 -9.77
CA GLN A 230 -26.00 1.98 -10.21
C GLN A 230 -25.08 2.64 -9.18
N ASP A 231 -25.20 2.30 -7.90
CA ASP A 231 -24.38 2.86 -6.84
C ASP A 231 -22.96 2.26 -6.86
N ASP A 232 -22.84 0.96 -7.12
CA ASP A 232 -21.56 0.28 -7.40
C ASP A 232 -20.86 0.92 -8.61
N ILE A 233 -21.59 1.14 -9.70
CA ILE A 233 -21.05 1.76 -10.93
C ILE A 233 -20.59 3.20 -10.64
N ASN A 234 -21.36 3.96 -9.85
CA ASN A 234 -21.01 5.33 -9.50
C ASN A 234 -19.77 5.37 -8.61
N ALA A 235 -19.66 4.48 -7.64
CA ALA A 235 -18.50 4.38 -6.74
C ALA A 235 -17.21 4.00 -7.49
N ILE A 236 -17.31 3.03 -8.41
CA ILE A 236 -16.19 2.64 -9.29
C ILE A 236 -15.78 3.82 -10.17
N THR A 237 -16.75 4.48 -10.82
CA THR A 237 -16.49 5.63 -11.71
C THR A 237 -15.80 6.77 -10.96
N ALA A 238 -16.26 7.09 -9.75
CA ALA A 238 -15.65 8.12 -8.92
C ALA A 238 -14.21 7.76 -8.53
N SER A 239 -13.97 6.50 -8.18
CA SER A 239 -12.64 6.02 -7.77
C SER A 239 -11.64 6.04 -8.94
N VAL A 240 -12.05 5.55 -10.11
CA VAL A 240 -11.22 5.58 -11.34
C VAL A 240 -10.96 7.02 -11.78
N THR A 241 -11.99 7.88 -11.74
CA THR A 241 -11.84 9.30 -12.09
C THR A 241 -10.84 10.00 -11.17
N LYS A 242 -10.95 9.76 -9.85
CA LYS A 242 -10.02 10.31 -8.87
C LYS A 242 -8.60 9.82 -9.12
N TRP A 243 -8.41 8.53 -9.35
CA TRP A 243 -7.08 7.99 -9.61
C TRP A 243 -6.46 8.58 -10.87
N LEU A 244 -7.21 8.68 -11.97
CA LEU A 244 -6.73 9.31 -13.20
C LEU A 244 -6.37 10.77 -12.97
N ALA A 245 -7.18 11.52 -12.23
CA ALA A 245 -6.90 12.90 -11.88
C ALA A 245 -5.62 13.02 -11.04
N ASP A 246 -5.46 12.18 -10.00
CA ASP A 246 -4.30 12.16 -9.13
C ASP A 246 -3.03 11.76 -9.90
N PHE A 247 -3.10 10.78 -10.81
CA PHE A 247 -1.98 10.39 -11.67
C PHE A 247 -1.59 11.52 -12.64
N ILE A 248 -2.57 12.15 -13.30
CA ILE A 248 -2.32 13.27 -14.21
C ILE A 248 -1.69 14.44 -13.46
N VAL A 249 -2.23 14.80 -12.30
CA VAL A 249 -1.72 15.97 -11.54
C VAL A 249 -0.39 15.65 -10.87
N GLY A 250 -0.25 14.49 -10.24
CA GLY A 250 0.91 14.14 -9.43
C GLY A 250 2.11 13.62 -10.23
N TYR A 251 1.87 12.94 -11.34
CA TYR A 251 2.93 12.35 -12.16
C TYR A 251 3.14 13.08 -13.48
N VAL A 252 2.09 13.25 -14.28
CA VAL A 252 2.21 13.86 -15.62
C VAL A 252 2.41 15.37 -15.55
N GLY A 253 1.77 16.04 -14.59
CA GLY A 253 1.82 17.49 -14.38
C GLY A 253 3.23 18.03 -14.21
N PRO A 254 4.03 17.53 -13.25
CA PRO A 254 5.42 17.94 -13.07
C PRO A 254 6.27 17.76 -14.33
N ILE A 255 6.16 16.60 -15.00
CA ILE A 255 6.89 16.32 -16.25
C ILE A 255 6.54 17.36 -17.32
N GLY A 256 5.24 17.66 -17.50
CA GLY A 256 4.79 18.68 -18.44
C GLY A 256 5.27 20.09 -18.08
N SER A 257 5.35 20.40 -16.78
CA SER A 257 5.90 21.67 -16.30
C SER A 257 7.38 21.80 -16.60
N ASP A 258 8.18 20.77 -16.30
CA ASP A 258 9.63 20.77 -16.53
C ASP A 258 9.95 20.93 -18.02
N VAL A 259 9.20 20.25 -18.90
CA VAL A 259 9.36 20.39 -20.36
C VAL A 259 9.06 21.82 -20.82
N LYS A 260 8.07 22.47 -20.21
CA LYS A 260 7.74 23.88 -20.49
C LYS A 260 8.80 24.84 -19.95
N ASP A 261 9.37 24.57 -18.78
CA ASP A 261 10.47 25.35 -18.21
C ASP A 261 11.72 25.27 -19.10
N ILE A 262 12.07 24.08 -19.58
CA ILE A 262 13.17 23.89 -20.55
C ILE A 262 12.89 24.65 -21.84
N ARG A 263 11.65 24.59 -22.36
CA ARG A 263 11.28 25.36 -23.55
C ARG A 263 11.48 26.84 -23.31
N GLU A 264 10.99 27.36 -22.18
CA GLU A 264 11.15 28.77 -21.81
C GLU A 264 12.62 29.16 -21.78
N GLN A 265 13.47 28.37 -21.12
CA GLN A 265 14.93 28.57 -21.06
C GLN A 265 15.61 28.58 -22.44
N LEU A 266 15.11 27.83 -23.41
CA LEU A 266 15.68 27.77 -24.76
C LEU A 266 15.16 28.88 -25.68
N THR A 267 13.88 29.23 -25.58
CA THR A 267 13.19 30.05 -26.58
C THR A 267 12.72 31.41 -26.08
N GLY A 268 12.70 31.65 -24.77
CA GLY A 268 12.15 32.85 -24.14
C GLY A 268 10.63 32.82 -23.94
N ALA A 269 9.95 31.71 -24.25
CA ALA A 269 8.52 31.56 -24.01
C ALA A 269 8.17 30.17 -23.46
N ARG A 270 7.23 30.12 -22.52
CA ARG A 270 6.75 28.86 -21.93
C ARG A 270 5.85 28.07 -22.88
N ASP A 271 4.98 28.75 -23.61
CA ASP A 271 3.95 28.15 -24.45
C ASP A 271 4.07 28.56 -25.92
N LEU A 272 3.43 27.80 -26.81
CA LEU A 272 3.23 28.20 -28.20
C LEU A 272 2.08 29.20 -28.27
N ALA A 273 2.36 30.37 -28.84
CA ALA A 273 1.33 31.32 -29.21
C ALA A 273 0.71 30.92 -30.55
N ARG A 274 -0.62 31.04 -30.66
CA ARG A 274 -1.36 30.76 -31.89
C ARG A 274 -2.13 31.98 -32.36
N ASN A 275 -2.20 32.15 -33.67
CA ASN A 275 -3.07 33.10 -34.33
C ASN A 275 -4.54 32.64 -34.27
N PRO A 276 -5.51 33.53 -34.54
CA PRO A 276 -6.94 33.17 -34.57
C PRO A 276 -7.29 32.04 -35.56
N ASP A 277 -6.49 31.86 -36.62
CA ASP A 277 -6.64 30.79 -37.60
C ASP A 277 -6.00 29.45 -37.17
N GLY A 278 -5.42 29.39 -35.97
CA GLY A 278 -4.78 28.21 -35.40
C GLY A 278 -3.31 28.02 -35.79
N THR A 279 -2.76 28.83 -36.70
CA THR A 279 -1.33 28.80 -37.06
C THR A 279 -0.46 29.27 -35.89
N VAL A 280 0.81 28.82 -35.85
CA VAL A 280 1.75 29.23 -34.80
C VAL A 280 2.24 30.65 -35.07
N ASP A 281 2.10 31.53 -34.09
CA ASP A 281 2.74 32.84 -34.07
C ASP A 281 4.19 32.64 -33.66
N VAL A 282 5.08 32.57 -34.66
CA VAL A 282 6.51 32.27 -34.45
C VAL A 282 7.19 33.36 -33.62
N ALA A 283 6.83 34.62 -33.81
CA ALA A 283 7.40 35.75 -33.09
C ALA A 283 7.12 35.65 -31.58
N LYS A 284 5.86 35.44 -31.22
CA LYS A 284 5.46 35.30 -29.81
C LYS A 284 5.88 33.95 -29.21
N SER A 285 6.03 32.91 -30.03
CA SER A 285 6.42 31.58 -29.58
C SER A 285 7.92 31.44 -29.33
N PHE A 286 8.75 32.26 -29.97
CA PHE A 286 10.21 32.23 -29.89
C PHE A 286 10.80 33.64 -29.74
N PRO A 287 10.39 34.40 -28.71
CA PRO A 287 10.76 35.81 -28.56
C PRO A 287 12.23 36.01 -28.17
N GLY A 288 12.90 34.95 -27.72
CA GLY A 288 14.25 35.02 -27.18
C GLY A 288 14.30 35.78 -25.85
N PHE A 289 15.51 36.11 -25.41
CA PHE A 289 15.73 36.81 -24.15
C PHE A 289 16.29 38.20 -24.36
N ALA A 290 15.85 39.15 -23.54
CA ALA A 290 16.37 40.52 -23.55
C ALA A 290 17.91 40.54 -23.38
N GLN A 291 18.47 39.74 -22.47
CA GLN A 291 19.93 39.64 -22.30
C GLN A 291 20.67 39.07 -23.52
N ASN A 292 19.97 38.37 -24.42
CA ASN A 292 20.53 37.82 -25.65
C ASN A 292 20.24 38.71 -26.87
N GLY A 293 19.72 39.93 -26.65
CA GLY A 293 19.24 40.80 -27.74
C GLY A 293 18.02 40.23 -28.45
N TYR A 294 17.09 39.66 -27.69
CA TYR A 294 15.87 38.98 -28.17
C TYR A 294 16.15 37.81 -29.13
N ARG A 295 17.24 37.07 -28.84
CA ARG A 295 17.57 35.81 -29.52
C ARG A 295 17.25 34.62 -28.63
N THR A 296 16.78 33.54 -29.23
CA THR A 296 16.73 32.23 -28.58
C THR A 296 18.18 31.76 -28.31
N VAL A 297 18.35 30.79 -27.42
CA VAL A 297 19.67 30.22 -27.15
C VAL A 297 20.30 29.67 -28.43
N ASN A 298 19.50 29.03 -29.28
CA ASN A 298 19.96 28.45 -30.54
C ASN A 298 20.36 29.53 -31.57
N ASP A 299 19.57 30.60 -31.70
CA ASP A 299 19.90 31.72 -32.61
C ASP A 299 21.16 32.46 -32.14
N LEU A 300 21.37 32.59 -30.83
CA LEU A 300 22.58 33.20 -30.28
C LEU A 300 23.81 32.31 -30.56
N LEU A 301 23.70 31.00 -30.31
CA LEU A 301 24.79 30.05 -30.58
C LEU A 301 25.16 30.02 -32.06
N ALA A 302 24.17 30.01 -32.95
CA ALA A 302 24.39 30.05 -34.40
C ALA A 302 25.09 31.35 -34.84
N ALA A 303 24.69 32.49 -34.26
CA ALA A 303 25.33 33.78 -34.53
C ALA A 303 26.79 33.83 -34.03
N VAL A 304 27.07 33.30 -32.83
CA VAL A 304 28.44 33.18 -32.30
C VAL A 304 29.28 32.25 -33.18
N GLY A 305 28.72 31.09 -33.58
CA GLY A 305 29.39 30.14 -34.47
C GLY A 305 29.73 30.77 -35.83
N ALA A 306 28.79 31.50 -36.43
CA ALA A 306 29.02 32.21 -37.68
C ALA A 306 30.13 33.26 -37.56
N ARG A 307 30.15 34.04 -36.45
CA ARG A 307 31.19 35.06 -36.21
C ARG A 307 32.57 34.47 -35.93
N THR A 308 32.62 33.28 -35.33
CA THR A 308 33.88 32.60 -34.98
C THR A 308 34.39 31.68 -36.09
N GLY A 309 33.67 31.57 -37.21
CA GLY A 309 34.08 30.80 -38.38
C GLY A 309 33.82 29.29 -38.26
N VAL A 310 32.87 28.87 -37.41
CA VAL A 310 32.45 27.46 -37.33
C VAL A 310 31.82 27.06 -38.67
N PRO A 311 32.37 26.04 -39.37
CA PRO A 311 31.84 25.62 -40.67
C PRO A 311 30.35 25.26 -40.59
N GLY A 312 29.54 25.84 -41.48
CA GLY A 312 28.11 25.59 -41.57
C GLY A 312 27.22 26.38 -40.61
N ALA A 313 27.80 27.12 -39.65
CA ALA A 313 27.01 28.03 -38.80
C ALA A 313 26.63 29.31 -39.57
N SER A 314 25.38 29.74 -39.44
CA SER A 314 24.87 30.98 -40.04
C SER A 314 24.09 31.79 -39.01
N ASP A 315 24.24 33.12 -39.04
CA ASP A 315 23.41 34.00 -38.21
C ASP A 315 22.01 34.09 -38.83
N THR A 316 21.04 33.45 -38.17
CA THR A 316 19.63 33.37 -38.59
C THR A 316 18.84 34.64 -38.31
N ASN A 317 19.42 35.64 -37.64
CA ASN A 317 18.82 36.95 -37.36
C ASN A 317 19.87 38.09 -37.37
N PRO A 318 20.53 38.38 -38.50
CA PRO A 318 21.69 39.28 -38.55
C PRO A 318 21.40 40.75 -38.21
N THR A 319 20.12 41.16 -38.24
CA THR A 319 19.69 42.54 -37.97
C THR A 319 19.38 42.80 -36.50
N GLY A 320 19.26 41.77 -35.65
CA GLY A 320 18.88 41.91 -34.24
C GLY A 320 17.47 42.48 -34.03
N ALA A 321 16.64 42.51 -35.07
CA ALA A 321 15.25 42.90 -34.95
C ALA A 321 14.49 41.81 -34.19
N THR A 322 13.62 42.22 -33.27
CA THR A 322 12.58 41.35 -32.72
C THR A 322 11.75 40.80 -33.88
N ARG A 323 11.64 39.47 -33.96
CA ARG A 323 10.76 38.80 -34.94
C ARG A 323 9.31 39.18 -34.72
#